data_AF-A0A1W5CXX8-F1
#
_entry.id   AF-A0A1W5CXX8-F1
#
_cell.length_a   1.000
_cell.length_b   1.000
_cell.length_c   1.000
_cell.angle_alpha   90.00
_cell.angle_beta   90.00
_cell.angle_gamma   90.00
#
_symmetry.space_group_name_H-M   'P 1'
#
loop_
_entity.id
_entity.type
_entity.pdbx_description
1 polymer ?
#
loop_
_entity_poly.entity_id
_entity_poly.type
_entity_poly.pdbx_seq_one_letter_code
_entity_poly.pdbx_strand_id
1 'polypeptide(L)'
;MIRYSDHNDALGGADASHPSDNLGAILAVSDWLCRSAASGRLVHHGPPRTIHTVLTAMIKAYEIQGCFQIQNAFHPYGMDHTIVVKLASTAVVSWLLAFSEEQTMAAISHVFMDGCPPRVYRGAPNTIPRKGWAAGDACTRAVQLALLTKHGQPGGHTVLTSPR
;
A
#
# COMPACT_ATOMS: atom_id res chain seq x y z
N MET A 1 14.20 4.28 -0.73
CA MET A 1 15.28 3.88 -1.66
C MET A 1 14.79 3.86 -3.10
N ILE A 2 13.87 2.96 -3.47
CA ILE A 2 13.45 2.76 -4.87
C ILE A 2 12.80 3.99 -5.53
N ARG A 3 12.09 4.83 -4.75
CA ARG A 3 11.43 6.05 -5.23
C ARG A 3 12.31 7.31 -5.22
N TYR A 4 13.44 7.28 -4.50
CA TYR A 4 14.12 8.51 -4.06
C TYR A 4 14.57 9.40 -5.21
N SER A 5 15.16 8.79 -6.24
CA SER A 5 15.70 9.49 -7.41
C SER A 5 14.70 9.71 -8.53
N ASP A 6 13.44 9.27 -8.38
CA ASP A 6 12.40 9.42 -9.41
C ASP A 6 12.73 8.73 -10.76
N HIS A 7 13.50 7.64 -10.72
CA HIS A 7 13.89 6.84 -11.90
C HIS A 7 13.19 5.48 -11.97
N ASN A 8 12.30 5.19 -11.03
CA ASN A 8 11.45 4.01 -11.11
C ASN A 8 10.30 4.22 -12.10
N ASP A 9 9.51 3.18 -12.33
CA ASP A 9 8.43 3.19 -13.32
C ASP A 9 7.40 4.31 -13.08
N ALA A 10 6.54 4.55 -14.07
CA ALA A 10 5.47 5.52 -13.94
C ALA A 10 4.21 5.01 -14.64
N LEU A 11 3.04 5.35 -14.08
CA LEU A 11 1.74 5.08 -14.66
C LEU A 11 0.89 6.35 -14.60
N GLY A 12 0.41 6.80 -15.78
CA GLY A 12 -0.48 7.95 -15.94
C GLY A 12 -1.96 7.57 -15.90
N GLY A 13 -2.82 8.58 -15.73
CA GLY A 13 -4.26 8.45 -15.58
C GLY A 13 -4.88 9.80 -15.18
N ALA A 14 -5.97 9.77 -14.41
CA ALA A 14 -6.51 10.98 -13.78
C ALA A 14 -5.54 11.56 -12.73
N ASP A 15 -4.72 10.72 -12.10
CA ASP A 15 -3.52 11.10 -11.36
C ASP A 15 -2.29 10.37 -11.92
N ALA A 16 -1.09 10.80 -11.52
CA ALA A 16 0.17 10.15 -11.88
C ALA A 16 0.84 9.54 -10.63
N SER A 17 1.34 8.31 -10.76
CA SER A 17 2.04 7.62 -9.67
C SER A 17 3.05 6.59 -10.18
N HIS A 18 3.71 5.91 -9.24
CA HIS A 18 4.73 4.90 -9.50
C HIS A 18 4.33 3.57 -8.82
N PRO A 19 3.68 2.64 -9.52
CA PRO A 19 3.19 1.40 -8.89
C PRO A 19 4.31 0.50 -8.35
N SER A 20 5.55 0.62 -8.84
CA SER A 20 6.71 -0.07 -8.25
C SER A 20 6.97 0.30 -6.80
N ASP A 21 6.46 1.42 -6.30
CA ASP A 21 6.62 1.85 -4.91
C ASP A 21 6.12 0.78 -3.92
N ASN A 22 5.07 0.02 -4.27
CA ASN A 22 4.51 -1.06 -3.45
C ASN A 22 5.51 -2.20 -3.17
N LEU A 23 6.58 -2.32 -3.97
CA LEU A 23 7.62 -3.33 -3.78
C LEU A 23 8.25 -3.23 -2.38
N GLY A 24 8.30 -2.03 -1.79
CA GLY A 24 8.81 -1.84 -0.42
C GLY A 24 8.05 -2.67 0.61
N ALA A 25 6.72 -2.65 0.57
CA ALA A 25 5.87 -3.44 1.46
C ALA A 25 5.92 -4.93 1.10
N ILE A 26 5.78 -5.26 -0.19
CA ILE A 26 5.73 -6.64 -0.69
C ILE A 26 7.01 -7.39 -0.31
N LEU A 27 8.17 -6.84 -0.65
CA LEU A 27 9.46 -7.51 -0.44
C LEU A 27 9.75 -7.67 1.05
N ALA A 28 9.48 -6.64 1.86
CA ALA A 28 9.71 -6.69 3.31
C ALA A 28 8.85 -7.76 3.99
N VAL A 29 7.55 -7.84 3.67
CA VAL A 29 6.65 -8.84 4.25
C VAL A 29 6.99 -10.24 3.74
N SER A 30 7.28 -10.40 2.45
CA SER A 30 7.68 -11.70 1.89
C SER A 30 8.98 -12.23 2.53
N ASP A 31 10.02 -11.40 2.66
CA ASP A 31 11.28 -11.80 3.32
C ASP A 31 11.06 -12.14 4.80
N TRP A 32 10.29 -11.32 5.52
CA TRP A 32 9.95 -11.60 6.91
C TRP A 32 9.20 -12.93 7.09
N LEU A 33 8.23 -13.22 6.23
CA LEU A 33 7.51 -14.51 6.23
C LEU A 33 8.45 -15.68 5.94
N CYS A 34 9.35 -15.54 4.97
CA CYS A 34 10.37 -16.55 4.64
C CYS A 34 11.24 -16.88 5.85
N ARG A 35 11.84 -15.85 6.48
CA ARG A 35 12.74 -16.02 7.62
C ARG A 35 12.02 -16.51 8.88
N SER A 36 10.80 -16.02 9.12
CA SER A 36 9.99 -16.45 10.27
C SER A 36 9.54 -17.89 10.15
N ALA A 37 9.21 -18.36 8.94
CA ALA A 37 8.89 -19.76 8.69
C ALA A 37 10.13 -20.66 8.80
N ALA A 38 11.26 -20.25 8.21
CA ALA A 38 12.52 -21.01 8.27
C ALA A 38 13.06 -21.16 9.71
N SER A 39 12.83 -20.17 10.57
CA SER A 39 13.19 -20.23 11.99
C SER A 39 12.17 -20.96 12.88
N GLY A 40 11.05 -21.43 12.33
CA GLY A 40 9.98 -22.07 13.10
C GLY A 40 9.15 -21.12 13.98
N ARG A 41 9.38 -19.80 13.90
CA ARG A 41 8.66 -18.78 14.67
C ARG A 41 7.19 -18.63 14.24
N LEU A 42 6.88 -18.96 12.99
CA LEU A 42 5.56 -18.81 12.41
C LEU A 42 5.26 -19.96 11.44
N VAL A 43 4.06 -20.54 11.55
CA VAL A 43 3.48 -21.37 10.48
C VAL A 43 2.65 -20.46 9.59
N HIS A 44 2.91 -20.50 8.29
CA HIS A 44 2.24 -19.65 7.30
C HIS A 44 1.46 -20.50 6.30
N HIS A 45 0.15 -20.26 6.21
CA HIS A 45 -0.79 -20.98 5.34
C HIS A 45 -1.21 -20.20 4.09
N GLY A 46 -0.54 -19.07 3.80
CA GLY A 46 -0.84 -18.25 2.64
C GLY A 46 -0.11 -18.69 1.37
N PRO A 47 0.05 -17.78 0.40
CA PRO A 47 0.69 -18.06 -0.87
C PRO A 47 2.10 -18.68 -0.71
N PRO A 48 2.57 -19.50 -1.68
CA PRO A 48 3.91 -20.06 -1.65
C PRO A 48 4.98 -18.97 -1.50
N ARG A 49 6.01 -19.22 -0.70
CA ARG A 49 7.07 -18.23 -0.43
C ARG A 49 8.15 -18.29 -1.51
N THR A 50 7.84 -17.75 -2.70
CA THR A 50 8.71 -17.77 -3.88
C THR A 50 8.79 -16.39 -4.55
N ILE A 51 9.80 -16.18 -5.40
CA ILE A 51 9.88 -14.96 -6.24
C ILE A 51 8.68 -14.85 -7.18
N HIS A 52 8.14 -15.98 -7.66
CA HIS A 52 6.89 -15.97 -8.44
C HIS A 52 5.74 -15.31 -7.66
N THR A 53 5.62 -15.59 -6.36
CA THR A 53 4.61 -14.95 -5.50
C THR A 53 4.87 -13.45 -5.33
N VAL A 54 6.14 -13.03 -5.19
CA VAL A 54 6.50 -11.60 -5.15
C VAL A 54 6.08 -10.89 -6.44
N LEU A 55 6.38 -11.47 -7.60
CA LEU A 55 5.97 -10.92 -8.90
C LEU A 55 4.44 -10.90 -9.05
N THR A 56 3.76 -11.94 -8.59
CA THR A 56 2.28 -11.99 -8.55
C THR A 56 1.70 -10.88 -7.66
N ALA A 57 2.30 -10.66 -6.49
CA ALA A 57 1.94 -9.58 -5.58
C ALA A 57 2.14 -8.20 -6.22
N MET A 58 3.23 -8.01 -6.98
CA MET A 58 3.44 -6.78 -7.74
C MET A 58 2.35 -6.57 -8.78
N ILE A 59 2.02 -7.58 -9.59
CA ILE A 59 0.93 -7.48 -10.59
C ILE A 59 -0.38 -7.06 -9.93
N LYS A 60 -0.74 -7.67 -8.80
CA LYS A 60 -1.94 -7.31 -8.04
C LYS A 60 -1.90 -5.86 -7.53
N ALA A 61 -0.75 -5.40 -7.02
CA ALA A 61 -0.60 -4.03 -6.55
C ALA A 61 -0.74 -3.01 -7.69
N TYR A 62 -0.15 -3.32 -8.85
CA TYR A 62 -0.25 -2.50 -10.06
C TYR A 62 -1.69 -2.36 -10.52
N GLU A 63 -2.45 -3.45 -10.51
CA GLU A 63 -3.86 -3.42 -10.90
C GLU A 63 -4.71 -2.60 -9.93
N ILE A 64 -4.57 -2.81 -8.62
CA ILE A 64 -5.35 -2.09 -7.61
C ILE A 64 -5.05 -0.59 -7.68
N GLN A 65 -3.77 -0.21 -7.69
CA GLN A 65 -3.37 1.19 -7.77
C GLN A 65 -3.74 1.81 -9.12
N GLY A 66 -3.45 1.10 -10.22
CA GLY A 66 -3.64 1.54 -11.59
C GLY A 66 -5.11 1.76 -11.92
N CYS A 67 -5.96 0.76 -11.73
CA CYS A 67 -7.39 0.89 -11.99
C CYS A 67 -8.02 2.02 -11.16
N PHE A 68 -7.63 2.17 -9.88
CA PHE A 68 -8.16 3.23 -9.04
C PHE A 68 -7.74 4.62 -9.55
N GLN A 69 -6.45 4.83 -9.85
CA GLN A 69 -5.95 6.15 -10.24
C GLN A 69 -6.32 6.57 -11.66
N ILE A 70 -6.61 5.62 -12.56
CA ILE A 70 -6.97 5.94 -13.95
C ILE A 70 -8.24 6.81 -13.98
N GLN A 71 -9.16 6.58 -13.05
CA GLN A 71 -10.45 7.26 -12.99
C GLN A 71 -10.56 8.30 -11.86
N ASN A 72 -9.62 8.32 -10.91
CA ASN A 72 -9.71 9.15 -9.71
C ASN A 72 -8.45 9.99 -9.52
N ALA A 73 -8.62 11.30 -9.38
CA ALA A 73 -7.56 12.26 -9.11
C ALA A 73 -7.63 12.78 -7.67
N PHE A 74 -6.51 12.77 -6.95
CA PHE A 74 -6.43 13.28 -5.58
C PHE A 74 -5.84 14.69 -5.53
N HIS A 75 -5.01 15.03 -6.50
CA HIS A 75 -4.37 16.34 -6.58
C HIS A 75 -5.32 17.54 -6.58
N PRO A 76 -6.52 17.52 -7.21
CA PRO A 76 -7.44 18.66 -7.19
C PRO A 76 -7.98 18.95 -5.78
N TYR A 77 -7.94 17.95 -4.90
CA TYR A 77 -8.39 18.03 -3.52
C TYR A 77 -7.23 18.24 -2.53
N GLY A 78 -6.04 18.60 -3.03
CA GLY A 78 -4.86 18.87 -2.19
C GLY A 78 -4.20 17.63 -1.57
N MET A 79 -4.68 16.44 -1.91
CA MET A 79 -4.18 15.17 -1.40
C MET A 79 -3.06 14.60 -2.27
N ASP A 80 -2.15 13.84 -1.67
CA ASP A 80 -1.11 13.15 -2.42
C ASP A 80 -1.54 11.77 -2.94
N HIS A 81 -1.02 11.36 -4.09
CA HIS A 81 -1.32 10.06 -4.69
C HIS A 81 -0.84 8.86 -3.85
N THR A 82 -0.01 9.08 -2.83
CA THR A 82 0.48 8.00 -1.97
C THR A 82 -0.62 7.25 -1.22
N ILE A 83 -1.85 7.77 -1.17
CA ILE A 83 -3.02 7.01 -0.69
C ILE A 83 -3.27 5.74 -1.51
N VAL A 84 -3.09 5.76 -2.84
CA VAL A 84 -3.27 4.55 -3.66
C VAL A 84 -2.15 3.54 -3.49
N VAL A 85 -0.93 4.00 -3.16
CA VAL A 85 0.16 3.11 -2.72
C VAL A 85 -0.21 2.44 -1.39
N LYS A 86 -0.73 3.21 -0.42
CA LYS A 86 -1.21 2.68 0.86
C LYS A 86 -2.32 1.63 0.66
N LEU A 87 -3.28 1.91 -0.23
CA LEU A 87 -4.39 1.01 -0.58
C LEU A 87 -3.89 -0.30 -1.19
N ALA A 88 -3.13 -0.22 -2.28
CA ALA A 88 -2.64 -1.39 -3.00
C ALA A 88 -1.71 -2.25 -2.13
N SER A 89 -0.78 -1.61 -1.42
CA SER A 89 0.10 -2.30 -0.47
C SER A 89 -0.69 -2.99 0.65
N THR A 90 -1.73 -2.37 1.22
CA THR A 90 -2.51 -2.97 2.31
C THR A 90 -3.26 -4.21 1.84
N ALA A 91 -3.88 -4.14 0.66
CA ALA A 91 -4.61 -5.26 0.08
C ALA A 91 -3.67 -6.44 -0.24
N VAL A 92 -2.53 -6.17 -0.88
CA VAL A 92 -1.57 -7.22 -1.24
C VAL A 92 -0.84 -7.79 -0.03
N VAL A 93 -0.51 -6.97 0.98
CA VAL A 93 0.05 -7.47 2.25
C VAL A 93 -0.96 -8.34 2.99
N SER A 94 -2.25 -7.99 3.00
CA SER A 94 -3.30 -8.83 3.60
C SER A 94 -3.35 -10.21 2.93
N TRP A 95 -3.26 -10.24 1.59
CA TRP A 95 -3.16 -11.49 0.83
C TRP A 95 -1.90 -12.29 1.17
N LEU A 96 -0.72 -11.64 1.22
CA LEU A 96 0.53 -12.27 1.63
C LEU A 96 0.49 -12.81 3.07
N LEU A 97 -0.30 -12.20 3.96
CA LEU A 97 -0.47 -12.63 5.34
C LEU A 97 -1.55 -13.71 5.52
N ALA A 98 -2.17 -14.16 4.43
CA ALA A 98 -3.26 -15.14 4.42
C ALA A 98 -4.52 -14.67 5.17
N PHE A 99 -4.86 -13.39 5.06
CA PHE A 99 -6.08 -12.85 5.66
C PHE A 99 -7.32 -13.45 4.99
N SER A 100 -8.39 -13.58 5.78
CA SER A 100 -9.73 -13.79 5.23
C SER A 100 -10.19 -12.56 4.45
N GLU A 101 -11.29 -12.70 3.70
CA GLU A 101 -11.93 -11.58 3.02
C GLU A 101 -12.34 -10.49 4.02
N GLU A 102 -12.94 -10.87 5.15
CA GLU A 102 -13.36 -9.95 6.21
C GLU A 102 -12.16 -9.19 6.81
N GLN A 103 -11.06 -9.88 7.11
CA GLN A 103 -9.83 -9.24 7.59
C GLN A 103 -9.23 -8.30 6.53
N THR A 104 -9.28 -8.70 5.25
CA THR A 104 -8.79 -7.86 4.15
C THR A 104 -9.64 -6.60 4.00
N MET A 105 -10.98 -6.73 4.06
CA MET A 105 -11.90 -5.58 4.07
C MET A 105 -11.64 -4.67 5.27
N ALA A 106 -11.42 -5.23 6.46
CA ALA A 106 -11.11 -4.45 7.65
C ALA A 106 -9.81 -3.66 7.49
N ALA A 107 -8.74 -4.30 7.01
CA ALA A 107 -7.46 -3.63 6.75
C ALA A 107 -7.60 -2.52 5.70
N ILE A 108 -8.32 -2.77 4.60
CA ILE A 108 -8.59 -1.76 3.56
C ILE A 108 -9.42 -0.60 4.11
N SER A 109 -10.41 -0.86 4.96
CA SER A 109 -11.23 0.20 5.54
C SER A 109 -10.39 1.18 6.37
N HIS A 110 -9.36 0.70 7.06
CA HIS A 110 -8.43 1.56 7.78
C HIS A 110 -7.65 2.48 6.85
N VAL A 111 -7.36 2.10 5.60
CA VAL A 111 -6.67 2.98 4.64
C VAL A 111 -7.43 4.29 4.43
N PHE A 112 -8.76 4.21 4.34
CA PHE A 112 -9.63 5.36 4.08
C PHE A 112 -10.05 6.10 5.36
N MET A 113 -9.97 5.46 6.52
CA MET A 113 -10.06 6.13 7.83
C MET A 113 -8.74 6.78 8.26
N ASP A 114 -7.63 6.38 7.64
CA ASP A 114 -6.30 6.91 7.93
C ASP A 114 -6.03 8.23 7.21
N GLY A 115 -5.17 9.06 7.80
CA GLY A 115 -4.82 10.35 7.23
C GLY A 115 -4.20 10.24 5.83
N CYS A 116 -4.70 11.03 4.89
CA CYS A 116 -4.07 11.23 3.59
C CYS A 116 -3.11 12.43 3.67
N PRO A 117 -1.81 12.27 3.39
CA PRO A 117 -0.88 13.39 3.47
C PRO A 117 -1.23 14.43 2.40
N PRO A 118 -1.19 15.74 2.73
CA PRO A 118 -1.35 16.78 1.73
C PRO A 118 -0.14 16.79 0.80
N ARG A 119 -0.34 17.20 -0.46
CA ARG A 119 0.73 17.20 -1.49
C ARG A 119 1.63 18.44 -1.49
N VAL A 120 1.62 19.23 -0.41
CA VAL A 120 2.34 20.52 -0.31
C VAL A 120 3.83 20.39 -0.65
N TYR A 121 4.46 19.28 -0.30
CA TYR A 121 5.88 19.03 -0.57
C TYR A 121 6.24 18.75 -2.04
N ARG A 122 5.26 18.77 -2.96
CA ARG A 122 5.46 18.59 -4.40
C ARG A 122 5.39 19.88 -5.21
N GLY A 123 4.92 20.98 -4.61
CA GLY A 123 4.72 22.26 -5.29
C GLY A 123 5.52 23.39 -4.67
N ALA A 124 5.96 24.34 -5.50
CA ALA A 124 6.63 25.55 -5.02
C ALA A 124 5.68 26.39 -4.13
N PRO A 125 6.20 27.11 -3.12
CA PRO A 125 7.62 27.20 -2.71
C PRO A 125 8.05 26.06 -1.77
N ASN A 126 7.16 25.12 -1.45
CA ASN A 126 7.35 24.12 -0.40
C ASN A 126 7.92 22.78 -0.90
N THR A 127 8.48 22.74 -2.12
CA THR A 127 9.08 21.53 -2.68
C THR A 127 10.26 21.09 -1.83
N ILE A 128 10.15 19.91 -1.22
CA ILE A 128 11.17 19.33 -0.33
C ILE A 128 11.37 17.83 -0.60
N PRO A 129 12.44 17.19 -0.08
CA PRO A 129 12.74 15.78 -0.33
C PRO A 129 11.65 14.77 0.09
N ARG A 130 10.61 15.17 0.84
CA ARG A 130 9.47 14.30 1.17
C ARG A 130 8.85 13.64 -0.06
N LYS A 131 8.85 14.30 -1.22
CA LYS A 131 8.38 13.70 -2.48
C LYS A 131 9.10 12.40 -2.88
N GLY A 132 10.35 12.20 -2.44
CA GLY A 132 11.17 11.02 -2.75
C GLY A 132 11.02 9.86 -1.75
N TRP A 133 10.32 10.07 -0.61
CA TRP A 133 10.13 9.03 0.40
C TRP A 133 8.69 8.87 0.90
N ALA A 134 7.75 9.75 0.52
CA ALA A 134 6.34 9.67 0.92
C ALA A 134 5.67 8.34 0.53
N ALA A 135 6.04 7.75 -0.61
CA ALA A 135 5.51 6.44 -1.00
C ALA A 135 6.05 5.28 -0.15
N GLY A 136 7.30 5.39 0.33
CA GLY A 136 7.87 4.43 1.28
C GLY A 136 7.22 4.52 2.66
N ASP A 137 6.86 5.74 3.09
CA ASP A 137 6.05 5.97 4.29
C ASP A 137 4.65 5.32 4.16
N ALA A 138 3.99 5.51 3.01
CA ALA A 138 2.71 4.84 2.71
C ALA A 138 2.81 3.30 2.73
N CYS A 139 3.89 2.72 2.20
CA CYS A 139 4.16 1.28 2.29
C CYS A 139 4.33 0.81 3.74
N THR A 140 5.08 1.56 4.54
CA THR A 140 5.27 1.26 5.97
C THR A 140 3.94 1.27 6.70
N ARG A 141 3.12 2.29 6.43
CA ARG A 141 1.78 2.42 6.99
C ARG A 141 0.88 1.26 6.58
N ALA A 142 0.90 0.84 5.32
CA ALA A 142 0.13 -0.29 4.84
C ALA A 142 0.44 -1.60 5.60
N VAL A 143 1.73 -1.89 5.82
CA VAL A 143 2.14 -3.05 6.63
C VAL A 143 1.65 -2.92 8.07
N GLN A 144 1.77 -1.72 8.66
CA GLN A 144 1.28 -1.47 10.02
C GLN A 144 -0.23 -1.71 10.15
N LEU A 145 -1.04 -1.20 9.20
CA LEU A 145 -2.49 -1.39 9.19
C LEU A 145 -2.85 -2.87 9.09
N ALA A 146 -2.19 -3.62 8.20
CA ALA A 146 -2.39 -5.06 8.10
C ALA A 146 -2.04 -5.77 9.42
N LEU A 147 -0.91 -5.45 10.06
CA LEU A 147 -0.54 -6.07 11.33
C LEU A 147 -1.50 -5.72 12.47
N LEU A 148 -2.04 -4.50 12.52
CA LEU A 148 -3.08 -4.13 13.48
C LEU A 148 -4.34 -4.98 13.28
N THR A 149 -4.80 -5.13 12.04
CA THR A 149 -5.94 -6.00 11.72
C THR A 149 -5.66 -7.47 12.03
N LYS A 150 -4.42 -7.95 11.81
CA LYS A 150 -4.00 -9.30 12.23
C LYS A 150 -4.18 -9.53 13.73
N HIS A 151 -4.03 -8.47 14.53
CA HIS A 151 -4.22 -8.47 15.97
C HIS A 151 -5.65 -8.15 16.41
N GLY A 152 -6.63 -8.29 15.51
CA GLY A 152 -8.05 -8.24 15.84
C GLY A 152 -8.67 -6.84 15.82
N GLN A 153 -8.02 -5.85 15.20
CA GLN A 153 -8.65 -4.54 15.00
C GLN A 153 -9.81 -4.64 14.00
N PRO A 154 -11.03 -4.20 14.36
CA PRO A 154 -12.19 -4.26 13.48
C PRO A 154 -12.15 -3.17 12.41
N GLY A 155 -12.80 -3.44 11.29
CA GLY A 155 -12.94 -2.48 10.18
C GLY A 155 -14.17 -1.58 10.28
N GLY A 156 -14.27 -0.63 9.36
CA GLY A 156 -15.45 0.21 9.14
C GLY A 156 -16.18 -0.14 7.83
N HIS A 157 -17.50 -0.35 7.90
CA HIS A 157 -18.30 -0.80 6.75
C HIS A 157 -18.70 0.31 5.77
N THR A 158 -18.82 1.56 6.23
CA THR A 158 -19.32 2.71 5.45
C THR A 158 -18.28 3.82 5.31
N VAL A 159 -16.99 3.49 5.37
CA VAL A 159 -15.89 4.48 5.41
C VAL A 159 -15.91 5.50 4.26
N LEU A 160 -16.40 5.10 3.09
CA LEU A 160 -16.52 5.99 1.92
C LEU A 160 -17.86 6.72 1.82
N THR A 161 -18.93 6.16 2.39
CA THR A 161 -20.33 6.58 2.14
C THR A 161 -21.04 7.16 3.36
N SER A 162 -20.45 7.07 4.55
CA SER A 162 -21.01 7.66 5.76
C SER A 162 -21.22 9.17 5.57
N PRO A 163 -22.38 9.73 5.95
CA PRO A 163 -22.63 11.16 5.86
C PRO A 163 -21.56 11.99 6.59
N ARG A 164 -21.19 13.14 6.01
CA ARG A 164 -20.17 14.07 6.52
C ARG A 164 -20.79 15.41 6.85
#